data_AF-Q5G3M7-F1
#
_entry.id   AF-Q5G3M7-F1
#
_cell.length_a   1.000
_cell.length_b   1.000
_cell.length_c   1.000
_cell.angle_alpha   90.00
_cell.angle_beta   90.00
_cell.angle_gamma   90.00
#
_symmetry.space_group_name_H-M   'P 1'
#
loop_
_entity.id
_entity.type
_entity.pdbx_description
1 polymer ?
#
loop_
_entity_poly.entity_id
_entity_poly.type
_entity_poly.pdbx_seq_one_letter_code
_entity_poly.pdbx_strand_id
1 'polypeptide(L)'
;MNKKENFINSLSINRYLNNDLKSLDLEECLDLFNTLRSQCFLIDENNLYFDCIDFETVEYYLQKLFSIESFYDFSKVYIECLLQGENILEKEFTLFHSDEKMTVGQLLQPFVIVGNGMTLGDCLPILTALEAQKTLIEITKNNRIPERK
;
A
#
# COMPACT_ATOMS: atom_id res chain seq x y z
N MET A 1 -24.03 4.06 6.46
CA MET A 1 -22.55 4.11 6.36
C MET A 1 -22.16 3.40 5.07
N ASN A 2 -21.39 4.05 4.21
CA ASN A 2 -21.03 3.52 2.88
C ASN A 2 -20.14 2.27 3.05
N LYS A 3 -20.29 1.24 2.22
CA LYS A 3 -19.44 0.03 2.28
C LYS A 3 -17.94 0.35 2.26
N LYS A 4 -17.56 1.37 1.49
CA LYS A 4 -16.17 1.87 1.38
C LYS A 4 -15.67 2.47 2.70
N GLU A 5 -16.49 3.27 3.36
CA GLU A 5 -16.16 3.82 4.67
C GLU A 5 -16.09 2.73 5.74
N ASN A 6 -16.98 1.73 5.69
CA ASN A 6 -16.95 0.60 6.62
C ASN A 6 -15.63 -0.16 6.49
N PHE A 7 -15.16 -0.39 5.26
CA PHE A 7 -13.87 -1.04 5.00
C PHE A 7 -12.73 -0.26 5.64
N ILE A 8 -12.62 1.04 5.36
CA ILE A 8 -11.56 1.89 5.96
C ILE A 8 -11.65 1.90 7.48
N ASN A 9 -12.85 2.05 8.06
CA ASN A 9 -13.04 2.06 9.52
C ASN A 9 -12.67 0.73 10.17
N SER A 10 -12.76 -0.39 9.43
CA SER A 10 -12.47 -1.72 9.96
C SER A 10 -10.98 -2.03 10.04
N LEU A 11 -10.12 -1.20 9.42
CA LEU A 11 -8.68 -1.41 9.43
C LEU A 11 -8.11 -1.17 10.83
N SER A 12 -7.44 -2.19 11.38
CA SER A 12 -6.81 -2.15 12.70
C SER A 12 -5.81 -1.01 12.88
N ILE A 13 -5.14 -0.60 11.80
CA ILE A 13 -4.15 0.48 11.79
C ILE A 13 -4.69 1.81 12.34
N ASN A 14 -6.01 2.08 12.22
CA ASN A 14 -6.61 3.31 12.73
C ASN A 14 -6.44 3.49 14.25
N ARG A 15 -6.28 2.39 15.00
CA ARG A 15 -6.00 2.46 16.46
C ARG A 15 -4.63 3.03 16.80
N TYR A 16 -3.73 3.07 15.82
CA TYR A 16 -2.32 3.43 16.00
C TYR A 16 -1.97 4.76 15.33
N LEU A 17 -2.86 5.31 14.51
CA LEU A 17 -2.65 6.57 13.83
C LEU A 17 -2.93 7.75 14.75
N ASN A 18 -2.24 8.87 14.52
CA ASN A 18 -2.55 10.12 15.21
C ASN A 18 -3.91 10.69 14.76
N ASN A 19 -4.27 10.45 13.50
CA ASN A 19 -5.56 10.81 12.93
C ASN A 19 -6.10 9.63 12.10
N ASP A 20 -7.42 9.45 12.07
CA ASP A 20 -8.06 8.41 11.25
C ASP A 20 -7.67 8.52 9.77
N LEU A 21 -7.52 7.40 9.06
CA LEU A 21 -7.19 7.41 7.63
C LEU A 21 -8.12 8.29 6.78
N LYS A 22 -9.39 8.43 7.19
CA LYS A 22 -10.39 9.24 6.45
C LYS A 22 -10.21 10.74 6.61
N SER A 23 -9.44 11.20 7.60
CA SER A 23 -9.15 12.63 7.75
C SER A 23 -8.05 13.10 6.81
N LEU A 24 -7.33 12.15 6.17
CA LEU A 24 -6.28 12.47 5.22
C LEU A 24 -6.85 13.23 4.02
N ASP A 25 -6.13 14.25 3.59
CA ASP A 25 -6.45 14.97 2.37
C ASP A 25 -6.07 14.17 1.11
N LEU A 26 -6.35 14.73 -0.07
CA LEU A 26 -6.10 14.01 -1.33
C LEU A 26 -4.61 13.78 -1.59
N GLU A 27 -3.74 14.72 -1.20
CA GLU A 27 -2.30 14.59 -1.41
C GLU A 27 -1.73 13.51 -0.49
N GLU A 28 -2.14 13.53 0.78
CA GLU A 28 -1.83 12.48 1.75
C GLU A 28 -2.35 11.10 1.31
N CYS A 29 -3.55 11.04 0.72
CA CYS A 29 -4.08 9.79 0.16
C CYS A 29 -3.29 9.31 -1.07
N LEU A 30 -2.83 10.22 -1.94
CA LEU A 30 -2.05 9.86 -3.13
C LEU A 30 -0.63 9.37 -2.75
N ASP A 31 -0.09 9.88 -1.66
CA ASP A 31 1.23 9.51 -1.13
C ASP A 31 1.12 8.78 0.22
N LEU A 32 0.18 7.83 0.31
CA LEU A 32 -0.22 7.21 1.57
C LEU A 32 0.96 6.56 2.30
N PHE A 33 1.87 5.89 1.59
CA PHE A 33 2.96 5.17 2.25
C PHE A 33 3.96 6.12 2.89
N ASN A 34 4.31 7.23 2.22
CA ASN A 34 5.13 8.28 2.83
C ASN A 34 4.38 9.02 3.96
N THR A 35 3.06 9.20 3.83
CA THR A 35 2.21 9.77 4.90
C THR A 35 2.19 8.88 6.15
N LEU A 36 2.16 7.56 5.98
CA LEU A 36 2.28 6.61 7.09
C LEU A 36 3.70 6.60 7.65
N ARG A 37 4.72 6.68 6.80
CA ARG A 37 6.13 6.77 7.21
C ARG A 37 6.42 7.99 8.07
N SER A 38 5.86 9.15 7.74
CA SER A 38 6.01 10.37 8.55
C SER A 38 5.34 10.25 9.93
N GLN A 39 4.42 9.30 10.09
CA GLN A 39 3.78 8.92 11.35
C GLN A 39 4.46 7.72 12.03
N CYS A 40 5.71 7.43 11.67
CA CYS A 40 6.53 6.34 12.25
C CYS A 40 6.02 4.92 11.95
N PHE A 41 5.27 4.74 10.87
CA PHE A 41 4.98 3.41 10.35
C PHE A 41 6.05 2.97 9.35
N LEU A 42 6.37 1.69 9.35
CA LEU A 42 7.39 1.09 8.49
C LEU A 42 6.77 0.00 7.62
N ILE A 43 7.40 -0.26 6.47
CA ILE A 43 7.14 -1.48 5.71
C ILE A 43 8.11 -2.53 6.23
N ASP A 44 7.60 -3.70 6.57
CA ASP A 44 8.39 -4.79 7.13
C ASP A 44 7.92 -6.14 6.57
N GLU A 45 8.80 -7.14 6.68
CA GLU A 45 8.49 -8.51 6.35
C GLU A 45 7.51 -9.09 7.37
N ASN A 46 6.46 -9.73 6.88
CA ASN A 46 5.55 -10.46 7.73
C ASN A 46 6.20 -11.80 8.10
N ASN A 47 6.64 -11.90 9.35
CA ASN A 47 7.28 -13.09 9.95
C ASN A 47 6.48 -14.42 9.83
N LEU A 48 5.26 -14.40 9.29
CA LEU A 48 4.52 -15.60 8.91
C LEU A 48 5.07 -16.27 7.64
N TYR A 49 5.85 -15.55 6.83
CA TYR A 49 6.53 -16.07 5.64
C TYR A 49 7.97 -16.38 6.00
N PHE A 50 8.32 -17.67 6.10
CA PHE A 50 9.65 -18.11 6.55
C PHE A 50 10.65 -18.32 5.40
N ASP A 51 10.19 -18.34 4.15
CA ASP A 51 10.99 -18.55 2.93
C ASP A 51 10.64 -17.51 1.84
N CYS A 52 10.54 -16.23 2.20
CA CYS A 52 10.25 -15.16 1.24
C CYS A 52 11.51 -14.50 0.70
N ILE A 53 11.33 -13.79 -0.42
CA ILE A 53 12.32 -12.84 -0.94
C ILE A 53 12.51 -11.74 0.10
N ASP A 54 13.75 -11.48 0.48
CA ASP A 54 14.10 -10.46 1.47
C ASP A 54 13.75 -9.03 0.98
N PHE A 55 13.62 -8.11 1.94
CA PHE A 55 13.26 -6.71 1.69
C PHE A 55 14.18 -6.03 0.65
N GLU A 56 15.49 -6.22 0.75
CA GLU A 56 16.47 -5.57 -0.14
C GLU A 56 16.28 -6.04 -1.59
N THR A 57 16.05 -7.34 -1.76
CA THR A 57 15.76 -7.94 -3.07
C THR A 57 14.44 -7.42 -3.63
N VAL A 58 13.39 -7.30 -2.82
CA VAL A 58 12.10 -6.73 -3.25
C VAL A 58 12.27 -5.27 -3.68
N GLU A 59 12.93 -4.44 -2.87
CA GLU A 59 13.20 -3.05 -3.22
C GLU A 59 13.94 -2.93 -4.56
N TYR A 60 14.99 -3.75 -4.77
CA TYR A 60 15.71 -3.79 -6.04
C TYR A 60 14.81 -4.11 -7.24
N TYR A 61 13.90 -5.09 -7.15
CA TYR A 61 12.96 -5.37 -8.24
C TYR A 61 12.03 -4.20 -8.51
N LEU A 62 11.50 -3.56 -7.47
CA LEU A 62 10.61 -2.41 -7.64
C LEU A 62 11.34 -1.24 -8.31
N GLN A 63 12.57 -0.93 -7.87
CA GLN A 63 13.43 0.07 -8.49
C GLN A 63 13.69 -0.26 -9.96
N LYS A 64 14.02 -1.52 -10.29
CA LYS A 64 14.30 -1.94 -11.67
C LYS A 64 13.07 -1.91 -12.57
N LEU A 65 11.91 -2.33 -12.07
CA LEU A 65 10.68 -2.45 -12.87
C LEU A 65 9.98 -1.11 -13.08
N PHE A 66 10.11 -0.19 -12.12
CA PHE A 66 9.32 1.03 -12.05
C PHE A 66 10.13 2.32 -11.92
N SER A 67 11.47 2.23 -11.86
CA SER A 67 12.37 3.40 -11.75
C SER A 67 12.06 4.29 -10.54
N ILE A 68 11.68 3.67 -9.42
CA ILE A 68 11.47 4.35 -8.13
C ILE A 68 12.77 4.38 -7.32
N GLU A 69 12.88 5.27 -6.33
CA GLU A 69 14.06 5.36 -5.46
C GLU A 69 13.91 4.54 -4.18
N SER A 70 12.68 4.37 -3.69
CA SER A 70 12.38 3.67 -2.44
C SER A 70 11.09 2.88 -2.54
N PHE A 71 10.95 1.78 -1.79
CA PHE A 71 9.70 1.02 -1.72
C PHE A 71 8.50 1.91 -1.31
N TYR A 72 8.70 2.93 -0.49
CA TYR A 72 7.62 3.86 -0.13
C TYR A 72 7.03 4.63 -1.32
N ASP A 73 7.78 4.79 -2.41
CA ASP A 73 7.29 5.50 -3.61
C ASP A 73 6.42 4.61 -4.51
N PHE A 74 6.45 3.28 -4.28
CA PHE A 74 5.72 2.31 -5.08
C PHE A 74 4.20 2.60 -5.09
N SER A 75 3.63 2.98 -3.94
CA SER A 75 2.18 3.22 -3.85
C SER A 75 1.71 4.35 -4.77
N LYS A 76 2.54 5.38 -4.94
CA LYS A 76 2.24 6.50 -5.82
C LYS A 76 2.26 6.06 -7.28
N VAL A 77 3.31 5.34 -7.69
CA VAL A 77 3.42 4.79 -9.06
C VAL A 77 2.26 3.82 -9.36
N TYR A 78 1.89 2.98 -8.39
CA TYR A 78 0.74 2.08 -8.51
C TYR A 78 -0.55 2.85 -8.83
N ILE A 79 -0.84 3.92 -8.08
CA ILE A 79 -2.03 4.74 -8.33
C ILE A 79 -1.96 5.44 -9.70
N GLU A 80 -0.80 5.99 -10.07
CA GLU A 80 -0.60 6.65 -11.37
C GLU A 80 -0.85 5.69 -12.54
N CYS A 81 -0.30 4.48 -12.50
CA CYS A 81 -0.57 3.43 -13.49
C CYS A 81 -2.05 3.02 -13.52
N LEU A 82 -2.67 2.85 -12.34
CA LEU A 82 -4.08 2.47 -12.27
C LEU A 82 -5.00 3.53 -12.88
N LEU A 83 -4.71 4.81 -12.71
CA LEU A 83 -5.44 5.91 -13.35
C LEU A 83 -5.29 5.91 -14.88
N GLN A 84 -4.22 5.32 -15.40
CA GLN A 84 -4.00 5.09 -16.84
C GLN A 84 -4.63 3.77 -17.32
N GLY A 85 -5.25 3.00 -16.43
CA GLY A 85 -5.89 1.72 -16.75
C GLY A 85 -4.94 0.52 -16.67
N GLU A 86 -3.76 0.66 -16.08
CA GLU A 86 -2.77 -0.41 -15.94
C GLU A 86 -2.69 -0.90 -14.48
N ASN A 87 -3.00 -2.18 -14.26
CA ASN A 87 -2.81 -2.83 -12.97
C ASN A 87 -1.41 -3.46 -12.88
N ILE A 88 -0.42 -2.68 -12.44
CA ILE A 88 0.97 -3.14 -12.35
C ILE A 88 1.20 -4.28 -11.34
N LEU A 89 0.23 -4.60 -10.47
CA LEU A 89 0.31 -5.77 -9.59
C LEU A 89 0.26 -7.10 -10.35
N GLU A 90 -0.34 -7.12 -11.54
CA GLU A 90 -0.42 -8.30 -12.41
C GLU A 90 0.80 -8.44 -13.33
N LYS A 91 1.70 -7.45 -13.33
CA LYS A 91 2.91 -7.47 -14.15
C LYS A 91 3.81 -8.63 -13.75
N GLU A 92 4.10 -9.51 -14.69
CA GLU A 92 5.03 -10.64 -14.53
C GLU A 92 6.48 -10.20 -14.75
N PHE A 93 7.39 -10.81 -14.01
CA PHE A 93 8.84 -10.72 -14.22
C PHE A 93 9.50 -12.06 -13.87
N THR A 94 10.73 -12.25 -14.33
CA THR A 94 11.54 -13.43 -14.01
C THR A 94 12.51 -13.09 -12.89
N LEU A 95 12.64 -13.98 -11.91
CA LEU A 95 13.58 -13.82 -10.81
C LEU A 95 15.03 -13.95 -11.33
N PHE A 96 15.98 -13.15 -10.83
CA PHE A 96 17.37 -13.21 -11.28
C PHE A 96 18.08 -14.52 -10.92
N HIS A 97 17.62 -15.19 -9.87
CA HIS A 97 18.23 -16.41 -9.34
C HIS A 97 17.43 -17.69 -9.65
N SER A 98 16.28 -17.56 -10.31
CA SER A 98 15.50 -18.70 -10.81
C SER A 98 14.78 -18.30 -12.10
N ASP A 99 14.68 -19.20 -13.08
CA ASP A 99 13.85 -18.98 -14.28
C ASP A 99 12.33 -18.97 -13.97
N GLU A 100 11.98 -18.84 -12.69
CA GLU A 100 10.61 -18.76 -12.21
C GLU A 100 10.04 -17.37 -12.50
N LYS A 101 8.77 -17.36 -12.87
CA LYS A 101 7.99 -16.14 -13.04
C LYS A 101 7.21 -15.82 -11.78
N MET A 102 7.14 -14.53 -11.47
CA MET A 102 6.36 -14.01 -10.37
C MET A 102 5.66 -12.72 -10.80
N THR A 103 4.49 -12.43 -10.24
CA THR A 103 3.83 -11.13 -10.40
C THR A 103 4.30 -10.16 -9.32
N VAL A 104 4.20 -8.85 -9.58
CA VAL A 104 4.49 -7.83 -8.56
C VAL A 104 3.58 -8.01 -7.33
N GLY A 105 2.31 -8.40 -7.51
CA GLY A 105 1.43 -8.71 -6.39
C GLY A 105 1.94 -9.86 -5.51
N GLN A 106 2.49 -10.91 -6.11
CA GLN A 106 3.13 -12.02 -5.37
C GLN A 106 4.40 -11.57 -4.66
N LEU A 107 5.22 -10.73 -5.29
CA LEU A 107 6.43 -10.15 -4.69
C LEU A 107 6.11 -9.36 -3.41
N LEU A 108 5.00 -8.60 -3.42
CA LEU A 108 4.60 -7.74 -2.31
C LEU A 108 3.81 -8.47 -1.21
N GLN A 109 3.32 -9.67 -1.49
CA GLN A 109 2.47 -10.44 -0.57
C GLN A 109 3.07 -10.63 0.84
N PRO A 110 4.39 -10.86 1.01
CA PRO A 110 4.99 -11.04 2.32
C PRO A 110 5.09 -9.77 3.17
N PHE A 111 4.79 -8.58 2.63
CA PHE A 111 5.06 -7.32 3.32
C PHE A 111 3.83 -6.75 4.01
N VAL A 112 4.05 -6.12 5.16
CA VAL A 112 3.04 -5.47 5.98
C VAL A 112 3.52 -4.07 6.39
N ILE A 113 2.57 -3.20 6.72
CA ILE A 113 2.80 -1.94 7.40
C ILE A 113 2.72 -2.21 8.90
N VAL A 114 3.80 -1.87 9.59
CA VAL A 114 3.98 -1.99 11.04
C VAL A 114 4.16 -0.62 11.66
N GLY A 115 3.85 -0.50 12.94
CA GLY A 115 3.93 0.73 13.70
C GLY A 115 4.25 0.41 15.16
N ASN A 116 4.63 1.44 15.92
CA ASN A 116 5.02 1.25 17.31
C ASN A 116 3.85 0.68 18.15
N GLY A 117 4.09 -0.43 18.85
CA GLY A 117 3.10 -1.09 19.69
C GLY A 117 2.02 -1.89 18.93
N MET A 118 2.14 -2.05 17.61
CA MET A 118 1.24 -2.93 16.84
C MET A 118 1.49 -4.40 17.17
N THR A 119 0.40 -5.16 17.32
CA THR A 119 0.50 -6.63 17.38
C THR A 119 0.57 -7.20 15.97
N LEU A 120 1.10 -8.42 15.81
CA LEU A 120 1.18 -9.07 14.48
C LEU A 120 -0.18 -9.17 13.79
N GLY A 121 -1.28 -9.34 14.54
CA GLY A 121 -2.64 -9.40 13.97
C GLY A 121 -3.18 -8.04 13.52
N ASP A 122 -2.52 -6.95 13.90
CA ASP A 122 -2.93 -5.59 13.57
C ASP A 122 -2.13 -4.99 12.42
N CYS A 123 -0.98 -5.59 12.08
CA CYS A 123 -0.16 -5.22 10.94
C CYS A 123 -0.98 -5.25 9.65
N LEU A 124 -0.86 -4.21 8.83
CA LEU A 124 -1.68 -4.04 7.63
C LEU A 124 -0.95 -4.60 6.41
N PRO A 125 -1.44 -5.67 5.74
CA PRO A 125 -0.78 -6.17 4.53
C PRO A 125 -0.67 -5.11 3.45
N ILE A 126 0.46 -5.06 2.74
CA ILE A 126 0.72 -4.03 1.71
C ILE A 126 -0.37 -4.02 0.63
N LEU A 127 -0.81 -5.20 0.18
CA LEU A 127 -1.91 -5.30 -0.80
C LEU A 127 -3.22 -4.71 -0.27
N THR A 128 -3.50 -4.87 1.03
CA THR A 128 -4.66 -4.25 1.68
C THR A 128 -4.47 -2.74 1.84
N ALA A 129 -3.25 -2.27 2.10
CA ALA A 129 -2.93 -0.85 2.17
C ALA A 129 -3.13 -0.15 0.82
N LEU A 130 -2.76 -0.78 -0.30
CA LEU A 130 -3.01 -0.25 -1.65
C LEU A 130 -4.52 -0.17 -1.96
N GLU A 131 -5.30 -1.17 -1.55
CA GLU A 131 -6.76 -1.12 -1.70
C GLU A 131 -7.41 -0.06 -0.81
N ALA A 132 -6.90 0.11 0.41
CA ALA A 132 -7.28 1.19 1.30
C ALA A 132 -6.98 2.56 0.67
N GLN A 133 -5.80 2.72 0.07
CA GLN A 133 -5.39 3.94 -0.64
C GLN A 133 -6.37 4.31 -1.75
N LYS A 134 -6.69 3.34 -2.62
CA LYS A 134 -7.69 3.54 -3.69
C LYS A 134 -9.03 4.00 -3.12
N THR A 135 -9.50 3.30 -2.09
CA THR A 135 -10.77 3.60 -1.44
C THR A 135 -10.79 5.00 -0.82
N LEU A 136 -9.68 5.40 -0.16
CA LEU A 136 -9.53 6.74 0.41
C LEU A 136 -9.58 7.82 -0.66
N ILE A 137 -8.85 7.65 -1.77
CA ILE A 137 -8.87 8.60 -2.90
C ILE A 137 -10.30 8.80 -3.42
N GLU A 138 -11.08 7.72 -3.57
CA GLU A 138 -12.47 7.79 -4.01
C GLU A 138 -13.37 8.52 -3.00
N ILE A 139 -13.24 8.22 -1.71
CA ILE A 139 -14.00 8.90 -0.64
C ILE A 139 -13.68 10.39 -0.64
N THR A 140 -12.39 10.75 -0.66
CA THR A 140 -11.92 12.14 -0.60
C THR A 140 -12.33 12.93 -1.84
N LYS A 141 -12.34 12.32 -3.03
CA LYS A 141 -12.87 12.96 -4.25
C LYS A 141 -14.36 13.22 -4.16
N ASN A 142 -15.15 12.24 -3.69
CA ASN A 142 -16.60 12.37 -3.57
C ASN A 142 -17.01 13.44 -2.56
N ASN A 143 -16.28 13.56 -1.44
CA ASN A 143 -16.55 14.58 -0.42
C ASN A 143 -16.23 16.02 -0.88
N ARG A 144 -15.44 16.19 -1.95
CA ARG A 144 -15.11 17.51 -2.54
C ARG A 144 -16.09 17.97 -3.61
N ILE A 145 -17.00 17.11 -4.07
CA ILE A 145 -18.05 17.49 -5.02
C ILE A 145 -19.32 17.76 -4.21
N PRO A 146 -19.71 19.04 -3.96
CA PRO A 146 -21.01 19.29 -3.38
C PRO A 146 -22.07 18.78 -4.36
N GLU A 147 -22.96 17.91 -3.89
CA GLU A 147 -24.14 17.50 -4.64
C GLU A 147 -24.84 18.77 -5.14
N ARG A 148 -24.84 18.99 -6.47
CA ARG A 148 -25.67 20.01 -7.08
C ARG A 148 -27.12 19.59 -6.85
N LYS A 149 -27.74 20.16 -5.81
CA LYS A 149 -29.19 20.15 -5.63
C LYS A 149 -29.85 21.05 -6.66
#